data_AF-A0A7L2Z023-F1
#
_entry.id   AF-A0A7L2Z023-F1
#
_cell.length_a   1.000
_cell.length_b   1.000
_cell.length_c   1.000
_cell.angle_alpha   90.00
_cell.angle_beta   90.00
_cell.angle_gamma   90.00
#
_symmetry.space_group_name_H-M   'P 1'
#
loop_
_entity.id
_entity.type
_entity.pdbx_description
1 polymer ?
#
loop_
_entity_poly.entity_id
_entity_poly.type
_entity_poly.pdbx_seq_one_letter_code
_entity_poly.pdbx_strand_id
1 'polypeptide(L)'
;MNASNNCSATDLEVYYHVRLTGFVLYNLFFFLGALLNVLALWVFFYKIKKWTETKVYVMNLVFADCLIVCTLPAMSYLLWNKSIRHEFCQFVEAMYIVNMVVSIYIISFISIDRYLAIKHPLKARIFRSPSKAALFCGLLWVFVIIGTTVNIWKRRAAQCFEKDSTTPPTLSLLSIFFAFT
;
A
#
# COMPACT_ATOMS: atom_id res chain seq x y z
N MET A 1 -41.73 -13.27 -6.49
CA MET A 1 -40.65 -13.97 -7.22
C MET A 1 -39.79 -14.65 -6.18
N ASN A 2 -39.96 -15.97 -6.01
CA ASN A 2 -39.20 -16.76 -5.04
C ASN A 2 -37.80 -17.00 -5.62
N ALA A 3 -36.79 -16.35 -5.04
CA ALA A 3 -35.41 -16.75 -5.26
C ALA A 3 -35.23 -18.14 -4.64
N SER A 4 -35.08 -19.14 -5.50
CA SER A 4 -34.70 -20.49 -5.14
C SER A 4 -33.35 -20.47 -4.40
N ASN A 5 -33.36 -20.81 -3.12
CA ASN A 5 -32.20 -20.91 -2.21
C ASN A 5 -31.30 -22.13 -2.48
N ASN A 6 -31.11 -22.52 -3.74
CA ASN A 6 -30.20 -23.62 -4.08
C ASN A 6 -28.76 -23.10 -4.11
N CYS A 7 -28.16 -22.88 -2.94
CA CYS A 7 -26.70 -22.95 -2.84
C CYS A 7 -26.31 -24.40 -3.15
N SER A 8 -25.70 -24.62 -4.31
CA SER A 8 -25.26 -25.96 -4.71
C SER A 8 -24.06 -26.37 -3.85
N ALA A 9 -23.91 -27.66 -3.56
CA ALA A 9 -22.75 -28.19 -2.82
C ALA A 9 -21.41 -27.81 -3.49
N THR A 10 -21.41 -27.68 -4.82
CA THR A 10 -20.28 -27.18 -5.60
C THR A 10 -19.88 -25.74 -5.28
N ASP A 11 -20.83 -24.85 -4.98
CA ASP A 11 -20.51 -23.46 -4.62
C ASP A 11 -19.84 -23.37 -3.24
N LEU A 12 -20.23 -24.27 -2.33
CA LEU A 12 -19.66 -24.35 -0.99
C LEU A 12 -18.22 -24.91 -1.02
N GLU A 13 -17.96 -25.92 -1.84
CA GLU A 13 -16.61 -26.47 -2.06
C GLU A 13 -15.66 -25.43 -2.66
N VAL A 14 -16.09 -24.74 -3.72
CA VAL A 14 -15.32 -23.66 -4.35
C VAL A 14 -15.03 -22.55 -3.33
N TYR A 15 -16.02 -22.15 -2.54
CA TYR A 15 -15.84 -21.13 -1.51
C TYR A 15 -14.85 -21.53 -0.42
N TYR A 16 -14.87 -22.79 0.01
CA TYR A 16 -13.90 -23.34 0.97
C TYR A 16 -12.48 -23.34 0.38
N HIS A 17 -12.30 -23.82 -0.85
CA HIS A 17 -11.01 -23.82 -1.53
C HIS A 17 -10.43 -22.42 -1.70
N VAL A 18 -11.25 -21.43 -2.04
CA VAL A 18 -10.84 -20.02 -2.14
C VAL A 18 -10.38 -19.49 -0.78
N ARG A 19 -11.15 -19.73 0.30
CA ARG A 19 -10.77 -19.28 1.66
C ARG A 19 -9.48 -19.95 2.15
N LEU A 20 -9.33 -21.26 1.92
CA LEU A 20 -8.15 -22.01 2.31
C LEU A 20 -6.92 -21.51 1.55
N THR A 21 -7.04 -21.33 0.24
CA THR A 21 -5.97 -20.79 -0.60
C THR A 21 -5.58 -19.38 -0.15
N GLY A 22 -6.56 -18.51 0.08
CA GLY A 22 -6.32 -17.16 0.61
C GLY A 22 -5.61 -17.17 1.97
N PHE A 23 -6.02 -18.04 2.88
CA PHE A 23 -5.38 -18.21 4.18
C PHE A 23 -3.91 -18.62 4.04
N VAL A 24 -3.62 -19.63 3.22
CA VAL A 24 -2.24 -20.10 2.99
C VAL A 24 -1.38 -18.99 2.37
N LEU A 25 -1.89 -18.30 1.35
CA LEU A 25 -1.16 -17.23 0.66
C LEU A 25 -0.89 -16.03 1.57
N TYR A 26 -1.88 -15.56 2.34
CA TYR A 26 -1.67 -14.42 3.24
C TYR A 26 -0.67 -14.73 4.35
N ASN A 27 -0.69 -15.94 4.91
CA ASN A 27 0.31 -16.34 5.91
C ASN A 27 1.71 -16.48 5.27
N LEU A 28 1.81 -17.08 4.08
CA LEU A 28 3.07 -17.20 3.35
C LEU A 28 3.69 -15.83 3.06
N PHE A 29 2.90 -14.90 2.51
CA PHE A 29 3.34 -13.54 2.22
C PHE A 29 3.63 -12.74 3.48
N PHE A 30 2.92 -13.00 4.58
CA PHE A 30 3.26 -12.42 5.88
C PHE A 30 4.68 -12.81 6.30
N PHE A 31 5.00 -14.11 6.38
CA PHE A 31 6.33 -14.55 6.82
C PHE A 31 7.44 -14.10 5.87
N LEU A 32 7.24 -14.26 4.56
CA LEU A 32 8.23 -13.86 3.57
C LEU A 32 8.42 -12.34 3.56
N GLY A 33 7.32 -11.59 3.55
CA GLY A 33 7.34 -10.13 3.57
C GLY A 33 7.93 -9.57 4.85
N ALA A 34 7.61 -10.16 6.02
CA ALA A 34 8.16 -9.73 7.30
C ALA A 34 9.67 -9.98 7.34
N LEU A 35 10.11 -11.17 6.92
CA LEU A 35 11.53 -11.50 6.86
C LEU A 35 12.30 -10.52 5.97
N LEU A 36 11.85 -10.32 4.72
CA LEU A 36 12.55 -9.46 3.76
C LEU A 36 12.56 -7.99 4.19
N ASN A 37 11.42 -7.46 4.65
CA ASN A 37 11.32 -6.05 5.02
C ASN A 37 12.01 -5.73 6.36
N VAL A 38 11.95 -6.62 7.35
CA VAL A 38 12.70 -6.45 8.62
C VAL A 38 14.20 -6.51 8.36
N LEU A 39 14.66 -7.44 7.52
CA LEU A 39 16.07 -7.49 7.11
C LEU A 39 16.48 -6.20 6.38
N ALA A 40 15.64 -5.66 5.50
CA ALA A 40 15.89 -4.39 4.85
C ALA A 40 16.00 -3.24 5.86
N LEU A 41 15.02 -3.10 6.78
CA LEU A 41 15.06 -2.10 7.86
C LEU A 41 16.33 -2.23 8.69
N TRP A 42 16.72 -3.45 9.07
CA TRP A 42 17.94 -3.72 9.81
C TRP A 42 19.17 -3.20 9.04
N VAL A 43 19.28 -3.48 7.74
CA VAL A 43 20.37 -2.96 6.91
C VAL A 43 20.35 -1.42 6.86
N PHE A 44 19.18 -0.80 6.70
CA PHE A 44 19.04 0.65 6.70
C PHE A 44 19.52 1.28 8.02
N PHE A 45 19.11 0.74 9.17
CA PHE A 45 19.47 1.30 10.47
C PHE A 45 20.94 1.03 10.87
N TYR A 46 21.46 -0.16 10.59
CA TYR A 46 22.76 -0.58 11.15
C TYR A 46 23.92 -0.52 10.16
N LYS A 47 23.68 -0.59 8.84
CA LYS A 47 24.76 -0.60 7.83
C LYS A 47 24.91 0.71 7.07
N ILE A 48 23.86 1.51 6.97
CA ILE A 48 23.90 2.75 6.19
C ILE A 48 24.40 3.91 7.05
N LYS A 49 25.62 4.37 6.76
CA LYS A 49 26.24 5.53 7.42
C LYS A 49 25.98 6.87 6.71
N LYS A 50 25.64 6.84 5.42
CA LYS A 50 25.42 8.02 4.59
C LYS A 50 24.04 7.96 3.93
N TRP A 51 23.21 8.96 4.24
CA TRP A 51 21.87 9.11 3.68
C TRP A 51 21.92 9.80 2.32
N THR A 52 21.21 9.22 1.37
CA THR A 52 20.97 9.79 0.03
C THR A 52 19.46 9.82 -0.19
N GLU A 53 18.98 10.63 -1.14
CA GLU A 53 17.56 10.70 -1.46
C GLU A 53 16.95 9.34 -1.79
N THR A 54 17.62 8.56 -2.65
CA THR A 54 17.15 7.21 -2.98
C THR A 54 17.02 6.34 -1.73
N LYS A 55 17.94 6.46 -0.77
CA LYS A 55 17.85 5.69 0.49
C LYS A 55 16.68 6.16 1.36
N VAL A 56 16.38 7.46 1.36
CA VAL A 56 15.19 8.00 2.04
C VAL A 56 13.91 7.46 1.40
N TYR A 57 13.83 7.47 0.06
CA TYR A 57 12.70 6.90 -0.68
C TYR A 57 12.53 5.41 -0.41
N VAL A 58 13.60 4.62 -0.54
CA VAL A 58 13.55 3.18 -0.29
C VAL A 58 13.22 2.87 1.18
N MET A 59 13.71 3.66 2.15
CA MET A 59 13.33 3.49 3.56
C MET A 59 11.83 3.72 3.79
N ASN A 60 11.25 4.74 3.14
CA ASN A 60 9.80 4.98 3.20
C ASN A 60 9.00 3.85 2.54
N LEU A 61 9.50 3.29 1.44
CA LEU A 61 8.90 2.13 0.78
C LEU A 61 8.89 0.91 1.69
N VAL A 62 10.05 0.56 2.29
CA VAL A 62 10.15 -0.57 3.22
C VAL A 62 9.25 -0.36 4.45
N PHE A 63 9.12 0.87 4.93
CA PHE A 63 8.20 1.18 6.03
C PHE A 63 6.73 0.94 5.63
N ALA A 64 6.32 1.39 4.44
CA ALA A 64 4.98 1.11 3.91
C ALA A 64 4.74 -0.39 3.74
N ASP A 65 5.72 -1.12 3.18
CA ASP A 65 5.64 -2.56 2.97
C ASP A 65 5.53 -3.33 4.31
N CYS A 66 6.23 -2.88 5.35
CA CYS A 66 6.04 -3.43 6.70
C CYS A 66 4.61 -3.24 7.21
N LEU A 67 4.02 -2.04 7.02
CA LEU A 67 2.64 -1.78 7.45
C LEU A 67 1.65 -2.72 6.78
N ILE A 68 1.74 -2.91 5.46
CA ILE A 68 0.82 -3.80 4.74
C ILE A 68 1.03 -5.26 5.13
N VAL A 69 2.29 -5.70 5.29
CA VAL A 69 2.61 -7.07 5.72
C VAL A 69 1.96 -7.36 7.07
N CYS A 70 2.03 -6.44 8.03
CA CYS A 70 1.38 -6.58 9.33
C CYS A 70 -0.14 -6.72 9.26
N THR A 71 -0.79 -6.28 8.18
CA THR A 71 -2.24 -6.46 7.98
C THR A 71 -2.63 -7.77 7.28
N LEU A 72 -1.69 -8.52 6.70
CA LEU A 72 -1.99 -9.80 6.03
C LEU A 72 -2.58 -10.86 6.98
N PRO A 73 -2.12 -11.02 8.24
CA PRO A 73 -2.79 -11.90 9.21
C PRO A 73 -4.19 -11.41 9.58
N ALA A 74 -4.42 -10.10 9.59
CA ALA A 74 -5.76 -9.54 9.80
C ALA A 74 -6.71 -9.90 8.65
N MET A 75 -6.21 -9.92 7.40
CA MET A 75 -6.96 -10.35 6.22
C MET A 75 -7.31 -11.84 6.26
N SER A 76 -6.38 -12.68 6.71
CA SER A 76 -6.65 -14.12 6.86
C SER A 76 -7.73 -14.40 7.90
N TYR A 77 -7.77 -13.59 8.97
CA TYR A 77 -8.84 -13.64 9.97
C TYR A 77 -10.19 -13.13 9.42
N LEU A 78 -10.19 -12.03 8.66
CA LEU A 78 -11.38 -11.47 7.99
C LEU A 78 -12.03 -12.44 6.99
N LEU A 79 -11.23 -13.26 6.30
CA LEU A 79 -11.72 -14.30 5.38
C LEU A 79 -12.62 -15.31 6.09
N TRP A 80 -12.33 -15.65 7.35
CA TRP A 80 -13.04 -16.70 8.09
C TRP A 80 -14.15 -16.15 8.97
N ASN A 81 -13.92 -15.02 9.62
CA ASN A 81 -14.86 -14.44 10.56
C ASN A 81 -15.56 -13.21 9.97
N LYS A 82 -16.81 -13.41 9.50
CA LYS A 82 -17.66 -12.34 8.95
C LYS A 82 -18.17 -11.36 10.01
N SER A 83 -17.97 -11.65 11.31
CA SER A 83 -18.50 -10.90 12.44
C SER A 83 -17.56 -9.80 12.97
N ILE A 84 -16.54 -9.43 12.20
CA ILE A 84 -15.57 -8.41 12.61
C ILE A 84 -16.15 -7.01 12.40
N ARG A 85 -15.98 -6.15 13.42
CA ARG A 85 -16.41 -4.76 13.46
C ARG A 85 -15.99 -4.01 12.19
N HIS A 86 -16.94 -3.33 11.53
CA HIS A 86 -16.76 -2.57 10.29
C HIS A 86 -15.49 -1.70 10.28
N GLU A 87 -15.17 -1.10 11.43
CA GLU A 87 -13.96 -0.29 11.65
C GLU A 87 -12.64 -1.01 11.31
N PHE A 88 -12.52 -2.31 11.63
CA PHE A 88 -11.28 -3.06 11.38
C PHE A 88 -11.10 -3.37 9.89
N CYS A 89 -12.20 -3.70 9.23
CA CYS A 89 -12.23 -3.93 7.79
C CYS A 89 -11.85 -2.65 7.02
N GLN A 90 -12.38 -1.49 7.44
CA GLN A 90 -12.00 -0.18 6.90
C GLN A 90 -10.54 0.17 7.16
N PHE A 91 -10.02 -0.11 8.36
CA PHE A 91 -8.61 0.11 8.69
C PHE A 91 -7.69 -0.71 7.78
N VAL A 92 -8.02 -1.97 7.55
CA VAL A 92 -7.22 -2.85 6.69
C VAL A 92 -7.31 -2.41 5.22
N GLU A 93 -8.49 -1.99 4.74
CA GLU A 93 -8.63 -1.37 3.41
C GLU A 93 -7.79 -0.09 3.29
N ALA A 94 -7.83 0.78 4.32
CA ALA A 94 -7.06 2.02 4.34
C ALA A 94 -5.56 1.74 4.20
N MET A 95 -5.03 0.80 4.97
CA MET A 95 -3.62 0.42 4.90
C MET A 95 -3.23 -0.13 3.53
N TYR A 96 -4.11 -0.92 2.90
CA TYR A 96 -3.90 -1.41 1.54
C TYR A 96 -3.82 -0.27 0.51
N ILE A 97 -4.78 0.65 0.54
CA ILE A 97 -4.82 1.80 -0.37
C ILE A 97 -3.60 2.70 -0.15
N VAL A 98 -3.29 3.03 1.10
CA VAL A 98 -2.16 3.90 1.45
C VAL A 98 -0.85 3.28 0.96
N ASN A 99 -0.61 2.00 1.26
CA ASN A 99 0.60 1.31 0.81
C ASN A 99 0.71 1.30 -0.72
N MET A 100 -0.36 0.92 -1.42
CA MET A 100 -0.38 0.89 -2.88
C MET A 100 -0.01 2.24 -3.48
N VAL A 101 -0.64 3.32 -2.99
CA VAL A 101 -0.43 4.67 -3.53
C VAL A 101 0.97 5.17 -3.20
N VAL A 102 1.41 5.07 -1.94
CA VAL A 102 2.76 5.49 -1.52
C VAL A 102 3.83 4.75 -2.32
N SER A 103 3.73 3.42 -2.46
CA SER A 103 4.72 2.62 -3.17
C SER A 103 4.84 3.01 -4.65
N ILE A 104 3.72 3.24 -5.34
CA ILE A 104 3.73 3.69 -6.74
C ILE A 104 4.46 5.03 -6.90
N TYR A 105 4.16 6.01 -6.05
CA TYR A 105 4.81 7.31 -6.12
C TYR A 105 6.31 7.21 -5.82
N ILE A 106 6.68 6.49 -4.77
CA ILE A 106 8.08 6.33 -4.38
C ILE A 106 8.89 5.65 -5.50
N ILE A 107 8.38 4.58 -6.11
CA ILE A 107 9.02 3.91 -7.24
C ILE A 107 9.14 4.84 -8.45
N SER A 108 8.10 5.64 -8.72
CA SER A 108 8.11 6.64 -9.80
C SER A 108 9.19 7.69 -9.56
N PHE A 109 9.29 8.26 -8.35
CA PHE A 109 10.33 9.23 -8.02
C PHE A 109 11.74 8.66 -8.09
N ILE A 110 11.95 7.42 -7.63
CA ILE A 110 13.23 6.72 -7.79
C ILE A 110 13.59 6.60 -9.27
N SER A 111 12.62 6.25 -10.11
CA SER A 111 12.81 6.11 -11.56
C SER A 111 13.17 7.44 -12.22
N ILE A 112 12.49 8.54 -11.83
CA ILE A 112 12.79 9.89 -12.31
C ILE A 112 14.17 10.37 -11.85
N ASP A 113 14.56 10.16 -10.57
CA ASP A 113 15.91 10.49 -10.10
C ASP A 113 16.97 9.77 -10.93
N ARG A 114 16.76 8.47 -11.21
CA ARG A 114 17.68 7.68 -12.03
C ARG A 114 17.76 8.21 -13.45
N TYR A 115 16.63 8.54 -14.07
CA TYR A 115 16.59 9.13 -15.40
C TYR A 115 17.33 10.47 -15.45
N LEU A 116 17.05 11.38 -14.51
CA LEU A 116 17.69 12.70 -14.45
C LEU A 116 19.18 12.61 -14.17
N ALA A 117 19.62 11.66 -13.34
CA ALA A 117 21.04 11.44 -13.06
C ALA A 117 21.81 10.98 -14.30
N ILE A 118 21.19 10.17 -15.16
CA ILE A 118 21.81 9.68 -16.39
C ILE A 118 21.82 10.76 -17.47
N LYS A 119 20.67 11.42 -17.70
CA LYS A 119 20.51 12.36 -18.83
C LYS A 119 20.99 13.78 -18.51
N HIS A 120 20.87 14.21 -17.26
CA HIS A 120 21.12 15.60 -16.83
C HIS A 120 21.89 15.67 -15.48
N PRO A 121 23.14 15.17 -15.43
CA PRO A 121 23.90 15.02 -14.18
C PRO A 121 24.09 16.32 -13.39
N LEU A 122 24.26 17.47 -14.08
CA LEU A 122 24.39 18.78 -13.43
C LEU A 122 23.09 19.24 -12.75
N LYS A 123 21.93 18.99 -13.38
CA LYS A 123 20.61 19.28 -12.78
C LYS A 123 20.35 18.33 -11.61
N ALA A 124 20.65 17.04 -11.77
CA ALA A 124 20.46 16.05 -10.70
C ALA A 124 21.23 16.39 -9.42
N ARG A 125 22.45 16.97 -9.54
CA ARG A 125 23.25 17.37 -8.37
C ARG A 125 22.60 18.49 -7.54
N ILE A 126 21.86 19.41 -8.17
CA ILE A 126 21.20 20.54 -7.48
C ILE A 126 19.92 20.07 -6.76
N PHE A 127 19.20 19.12 -7.35
CA PHE A 127 18.00 18.56 -6.75
C PHE A 127 18.31 17.59 -5.60
N ARG A 128 19.47 16.93 -5.63
CA ARG A 128 19.88 15.89 -4.68
C ARG A 128 20.14 16.37 -3.24
N SER A 129 19.09 16.44 -2.42
CA SER A 129 19.14 16.63 -0.97
C SER A 129 18.24 15.63 -0.21
N PRO A 130 18.80 14.80 0.69
CA PRO A 130 18.02 13.83 1.46
C PRO A 130 16.94 14.49 2.33
N SER A 131 17.15 15.74 2.78
CA SER A 131 16.14 16.48 3.55
C SER A 131 14.94 16.86 2.69
N LYS A 132 15.15 17.22 1.42
CA LYS A 132 14.04 17.47 0.48
C LYS A 132 13.25 16.19 0.24
N ALA A 133 13.93 15.08 -0.03
CA ALA A 133 13.30 13.77 -0.18
C ALA A 133 12.45 13.38 1.05
N ALA A 134 12.96 13.63 2.27
CA ALA A 134 12.22 13.35 3.50
C ALA A 134 10.96 14.23 3.62
N LEU A 135 11.06 15.52 3.30
CA LEU A 135 9.92 16.44 3.27
C LEU A 135 8.86 15.97 2.25
N PHE A 136 9.28 15.59 1.04
CA PHE A 136 8.39 15.07 0.00
C PHE A 136 7.67 13.80 0.45
N CYS A 137 8.39 12.84 1.04
CA CYS A 137 7.77 11.64 1.61
C CYS A 137 6.73 12.02 2.68
N GLY A 138 7.07 12.93 3.59
CA GLY A 138 6.16 13.38 4.64
C GLY A 138 4.87 14.00 4.07
N LEU A 139 5.00 14.87 3.07
CA LEU A 139 3.84 15.45 2.38
C LEU A 139 3.01 14.37 1.68
N LEU A 140 3.66 13.46 0.96
CA LEU A 140 2.99 12.34 0.29
C LEU A 140 2.16 11.51 1.26
N TRP A 141 2.73 11.14 2.42
CA TRP A 141 2.01 10.42 3.47
C TRP A 141 0.76 11.18 3.93
N VAL A 142 0.89 12.47 4.23
CA VAL A 142 -0.24 13.31 4.67
C VAL A 142 -1.34 13.35 3.61
N PHE A 143 -0.99 13.61 2.35
CA PHE A 143 -1.96 13.66 1.25
C PHE A 143 -2.68 12.33 1.04
N VAL A 144 -1.94 11.22 1.05
CA VAL A 144 -2.51 9.88 0.83
C VAL A 144 -3.41 9.47 1.99
N ILE A 145 -3.02 9.76 3.25
CA ILE A 145 -3.83 9.49 4.43
C ILE A 145 -5.13 10.30 4.38
N ILE A 146 -5.06 11.61 4.12
CA ILE A 146 -6.25 12.48 4.03
C ILE A 146 -7.17 12.01 2.89
N GLY A 147 -6.62 11.74 1.71
CA GLY A 147 -7.41 11.26 0.58
C GLY A 147 -8.10 9.93 0.89
N THR A 148 -7.39 9.00 1.53
CA THR A 148 -7.92 7.69 1.89
C THR A 148 -9.00 7.80 2.96
N THR A 149 -8.80 8.60 4.01
CA THR A 149 -9.80 8.80 5.07
C THR A 149 -11.07 9.47 4.55
N VAL A 150 -10.94 10.48 3.67
CA VAL A 150 -12.11 11.12 3.03
C VAL A 150 -12.87 10.13 2.15
N ASN A 151 -12.16 9.32 1.36
CA ASN A 151 -12.79 8.30 0.51
C ASN A 151 -13.51 7.22 1.32
N ILE A 152 -12.92 6.77 2.43
CA ILE A 152 -13.55 5.81 3.34
C ILE A 152 -14.74 6.44 4.05
N TRP A 153 -14.63 7.69 4.51
CA TRP A 153 -15.73 8.39 5.17
C TRP A 153 -16.93 8.63 4.23
N LYS A 154 -16.67 8.94 2.96
CA LYS A 154 -17.71 9.12 1.93
C LYS A 154 -18.44 7.81 1.62
N ARG A 155 -17.73 6.68 1.61
CA ARG A 155 -18.29 5.33 1.49
C ARG A 155 -18.86 4.89 2.84
N ARG A 156 -20.12 5.25 3.13
CA ARG A 156 -20.84 4.84 4.38
C ARG A 156 -20.53 3.37 4.74
N ALA A 157 -20.38 3.11 6.05
CA ALA A 157 -19.82 1.94 6.76
C ALA A 157 -20.12 0.49 6.30
N ALA A 158 -20.88 0.22 5.23
CA ALA A 158 -21.37 -1.11 4.90
C ALA A 158 -20.51 -1.93 3.92
N GLN A 159 -19.60 -1.33 3.14
CA GLN A 159 -18.90 -2.01 2.05
C GLN A 159 -17.39 -1.69 2.03
N CYS A 160 -16.56 -2.51 2.66
CA CYS A 160 -15.10 -2.45 2.46
C CYS A 160 -14.68 -3.29 1.25
N PHE A 161 -13.58 -2.92 0.61
CA PHE A 161 -13.02 -3.59 -0.58
C PHE A 161 -13.94 -3.60 -1.81
N GLU A 162 -15.13 -3.01 -1.72
CA GLU A 162 -15.99 -2.76 -2.87
C GLU A 162 -15.33 -1.69 -3.74
N LYS A 163 -15.03 -2.05 -4.99
CA LYS A 163 -14.39 -1.17 -5.97
C LYS A 163 -15.40 -0.11 -6.41
N ASP A 164 -15.27 1.10 -5.88
CA ASP A 164 -16.08 2.22 -6.36
C ASP A 164 -15.65 2.58 -7.80
N SER A 165 -16.60 2.57 -8.73
CA SER A 165 -16.38 2.93 -10.13
C SER A 165 -16.25 4.45 -10.33
N THR A 166 -16.46 5.24 -9.27
CA THR A 166 -16.49 6.71 -9.34
C THR A 166 -15.22 7.38 -8.81
N THR A 167 -14.07 7.02 -9.37
CA THR A 167 -12.94 7.90 -9.75
C THR A 167 -11.75 6.99 -10.08
N PRO A 168 -11.17 7.09 -11.27
CA PRO A 168 -10.04 6.22 -11.59
C PRO A 168 -8.84 6.66 -10.71
N PRO A 169 -8.10 5.72 -10.10
CA PRO A 169 -6.91 6.04 -9.31
C PRO A 169 -5.86 6.83 -10.11
N THR A 170 -5.98 6.87 -11.43
CA THR A 170 -5.20 7.71 -12.33
C THR A 170 -5.42 9.21 -12.11
N LEU A 171 -6.61 9.66 -11.69
CA LEU A 171 -6.92 11.09 -11.50
C LEU A 171 -6.29 11.66 -10.22
N SER A 172 -6.25 10.86 -9.15
CA SER A 172 -5.48 11.17 -7.94
C SER A 172 -3.98 11.04 -8.18
N LEU A 173 -3.56 10.06 -9.00
CA LEU A 173 -2.16 9.90 -9.41
C LEU A 173 -1.60 11.13 -10.14
N LEU A 174 -2.37 11.66 -11.10
CA LEU A 174 -1.98 12.80 -11.93
C LEU A 174 -1.92 14.13 -11.16
N SER A 175 -2.87 14.41 -10.26
CA SER A 175 -2.92 15.71 -9.57
C SER A 175 -1.71 15.97 -8.66
N ILE A 176 -1.16 14.92 -8.03
CA ILE A 176 0.02 15.04 -7.16
C ILE A 176 1.31 15.15 -7.99
N PHE A 177 1.40 14.48 -9.14
CA PHE A 177 2.57 14.58 -10.02
C PHE A 177 2.75 16.01 -10.55
N PHE A 178 1.65 16.71 -10.84
CA PHE A 178 1.62 18.12 -11.25
C PHE A 178 1.73 19.12 -10.09
N ALA A 179 1.36 18.76 -8.86
CA ALA A 179 1.53 19.65 -7.71
C ALA A 179 3.02 19.83 -7.30
N PHE A 180 3.90 18.93 -7.75
CA PHE A 180 5.30 18.86 -7.31
C PHE A 180 6.35 18.86 -8.44
N THR A 181 5.93 19.02 -9.70
CA THR A 181 6.81 19.31 -10.86
C THR A 181 6.61 20.75 -11.30
#